data_AF-F8PV18-F1
#
_entry.id   AF-F8PV18-F1
#
_cell.length_a   1.000
_cell.length_b   1.000
_cell.length_c   1.000
_cell.angle_alpha   90.00
_cell.angle_beta   90.00
_cell.angle_gamma   90.00
#
_symmetry.space_group_name_H-M   'P 1'
#
loop_
_entity.id
_entity.type
_entity.pdbx_description
1 polymer ?
#
loop_
_entity_poly.entity_id
_entity_poly.type
_entity_poly.pdbx_seq_one_letter_code
_entity_poly.pdbx_strand_id
1 'polypeptide(L)'
;MAARAFALIIGIDDYKSGSIWNLQSCCDDAIRVKQWLIQELLVPKPHISTLLNNDATKRRIEDVFMAHFVNNPDIQRGDAMIIYFAGHGSSVPRPRDWGEGKFASVQVLCPYDHDTRGPEGRVAGISDRSLNAMLAELCKVKGDNITLILDC
;
A
#
# COMPACT_ATOMS: atom_id res chain seq x y z
N MET A 1 -12.59 -9.66 -24.35
CA MET A 1 -11.78 -10.47 -23.42
C MET A 1 -12.19 -10.07 -22.00
N ALA A 2 -12.32 -11.01 -21.08
CA ALA A 2 -12.56 -10.68 -19.68
C ALA A 2 -11.36 -9.90 -19.13
N ALA A 3 -11.59 -8.85 -18.34
CA ALA A 3 -10.52 -8.09 -17.70
C ALA A 3 -9.74 -8.99 -16.74
N ARG A 4 -8.41 -8.99 -16.80
CA ARG A 4 -7.57 -9.72 -15.85
C ARG A 4 -7.40 -8.86 -14.60
N ALA A 5 -7.13 -9.50 -13.47
CA ALA A 5 -6.86 -8.79 -12.23
C ALA A 5 -5.39 -8.95 -11.80
N PHE A 6 -4.86 -7.89 -11.21
CA PHE A 6 -3.55 -7.83 -10.55
C PHE A 6 -3.75 -7.23 -9.16
N ALA A 7 -3.03 -7.75 -8.17
CA ALA A 7 -3.20 -7.31 -6.79
C ALA A 7 -1.87 -7.08 -6.06
N LEU A 8 -1.85 -6.06 -5.21
CA LEU A 8 -0.85 -5.84 -4.17
C LEU A 8 -1.56 -5.90 -2.83
N ILE A 9 -1.15 -6.82 -1.98
CA ILE A 9 -1.77 -7.09 -0.69
C ILE A 9 -0.74 -6.86 0.41
N ILE A 10 -1.08 -6.01 1.37
CA ILE A 10 -0.19 -5.60 2.45
C ILE A 10 -0.91 -5.87 3.77
N GLY A 11 -0.24 -6.58 4.69
CA GLY A 11 -0.75 -6.85 6.04
C GLY A 11 0.35 -6.67 7.08
N ILE A 12 0.08 -5.90 8.13
CA ILE A 12 1.09 -5.52 9.13
C ILE A 12 0.51 -5.68 10.53
N ASP A 13 0.96 -6.70 11.24
CA ASP A 13 0.69 -6.89 12.66
C ASP A 13 1.83 -6.34 13.51
N ASP A 14 3.07 -6.64 13.13
CA ASP A 14 4.25 -6.25 13.89
C ASP A 14 4.78 -4.89 13.41
N TYR A 15 5.16 -4.03 14.33
CA TYR A 15 5.78 -2.75 14.02
C TYR A 15 7.18 -2.67 14.61
N LYS A 16 8.15 -2.18 13.82
CA LYS A 16 9.54 -2.07 14.23
C LYS A 16 9.75 -1.01 15.32
N SER A 17 8.94 0.05 15.30
CA SER A 17 9.02 1.11 16.32
C SER A 17 8.48 0.58 17.64
N GLY A 18 9.29 0.66 18.70
CA GLY A 18 8.83 0.36 20.06
C GLY A 18 7.79 1.37 20.61
N SER A 19 7.46 2.42 19.86
CA SER A 19 6.43 3.40 20.23
C SER A 19 5.06 3.10 19.59
N ILE A 20 4.99 2.10 18.72
CA ILE A 20 3.75 1.65 18.06
C ILE A 20 3.42 0.27 18.62
N TRP A 21 2.17 0.07 19.04
CA TRP A 21 1.74 -1.24 19.49
C TRP A 21 1.44 -2.14 18.30
N ASN A 22 1.78 -3.43 18.43
CA ASN A 22 1.44 -4.43 17.43
C ASN A 22 -0.08 -4.68 17.37
N LEU A 23 -0.56 -4.99 16.18
CA LEU A 23 -1.93 -5.41 15.92
C LEU A 23 -2.04 -6.93 15.94
N GLN A 24 -3.26 -7.42 15.71
CA GLN A 24 -3.55 -8.83 15.55
C GLN A 24 -4.41 -9.01 14.30
N SER A 25 -4.09 -10.04 13.52
CA SER A 25 -4.84 -10.51 12.36
C SER A 25 -4.75 -9.68 11.07
N CYS A 26 -4.03 -8.57 11.01
CA CYS A 26 -3.81 -7.85 9.75
C CYS A 26 -3.10 -8.72 8.70
N CYS A 27 -2.15 -9.57 9.12
CA CYS A 27 -1.54 -10.54 8.23
C CYS A 27 -2.51 -11.66 7.83
N ASP A 28 -3.34 -12.13 8.77
CA ASP A 28 -4.34 -13.15 8.49
C ASP A 28 -5.37 -12.65 7.48
N ASP A 29 -5.79 -11.40 7.59
CA ASP A 29 -6.76 -10.77 6.69
C ASP A 29 -6.16 -10.56 5.29
N ALA A 30 -4.91 -10.11 5.20
CA ALA A 30 -4.17 -10.07 3.95
C ALA A 30 -4.08 -11.47 3.29
N ILE A 31 -3.82 -12.53 4.08
CA ILE A 31 -3.77 -13.90 3.58
C ILE A 31 -5.16 -14.38 3.11
N ARG A 32 -6.23 -14.04 3.84
CA ARG A 32 -7.60 -14.39 3.45
C ARG A 32 -8.01 -13.70 2.16
N VAL A 33 -7.71 -12.40 2.00
CA VAL A 33 -7.96 -11.67 0.75
C VAL A 33 -7.19 -12.30 -0.40
N LYS A 34 -5.93 -12.66 -0.20
CA LYS A 34 -5.13 -13.38 -1.21
C LYS A 34 -5.80 -14.70 -1.62
N GLN A 35 -6.24 -15.49 -0.64
CA GLN A 35 -6.89 -16.78 -0.90
C GLN A 35 -8.20 -16.59 -1.66
N TRP A 36 -9.02 -15.63 -1.24
CA TRP A 36 -10.26 -15.27 -1.92
C TRP A 36 -10.03 -14.85 -3.38
N LEU A 37 -9.03 -14.00 -3.65
CA LEU A 37 -8.67 -13.62 -5.03
C LEU A 37 -8.29 -14.84 -5.89
N ILE A 38 -7.53 -15.78 -5.33
CA ILE A 38 -7.07 -16.98 -6.06
C ILE A 38 -8.22 -17.96 -6.28
N GLN A 39 -9.05 -18.21 -5.26
CA GLN A 39 -10.03 -19.29 -5.25
C GLN A 39 -11.35 -18.89 -5.89
N GLU A 40 -11.85 -17.70 -5.58
CA GLU A 40 -13.17 -17.25 -6.00
C GLU A 40 -13.11 -16.37 -7.26
N LEU A 41 -12.12 -15.46 -7.32
CA LEU A 41 -11.92 -14.59 -8.50
C LEU A 41 -10.94 -15.18 -9.53
N LEU A 42 -10.40 -16.36 -9.27
CA LEU A 42 -9.50 -17.09 -10.17
C LEU A 42 -8.29 -16.26 -10.64
N VAL A 43 -7.83 -15.33 -9.81
CA VAL A 43 -6.67 -14.49 -10.12
C VAL A 43 -5.40 -15.35 -10.10
N PRO A 44 -4.61 -15.36 -11.20
CA PRO A 44 -3.37 -16.13 -11.24
C PRO A 44 -2.42 -15.69 -10.13
N LYS A 45 -1.80 -16.65 -9.42
CA LYS A 45 -0.81 -16.34 -8.36
C LYS A 45 0.29 -15.37 -8.80
N PRO A 46 0.84 -15.42 -10.03
CA PRO A 46 1.85 -14.46 -10.48
C PRO A 46 1.35 -13.01 -10.57
N HIS A 47 0.04 -12.79 -10.62
CA HIS A 47 -0.56 -11.45 -10.66
C HIS A 47 -0.74 -10.85 -9.26
N ILE A 48 -0.39 -11.59 -8.19
CA ILE A 48 -0.59 -11.17 -6.80
C ILE A 48 0.78 -11.01 -6.12
N SER A 49 1.10 -9.80 -5.71
CA SER A 49 2.21 -9.50 -4.80
C SER A 49 1.70 -9.36 -3.36
N THR A 50 2.45 -9.86 -2.39
CA THR A 50 2.05 -9.84 -0.97
C THR A 50 3.24 -9.40 -0.11
N LEU A 51 3.03 -8.41 0.76
CA LEU A 51 4.02 -7.92 1.73
C LEU A 51 3.44 -8.06 3.13
N LEU A 52 4.15 -8.77 4.01
CA LEU A 52 3.72 -9.02 5.39
C LEU A 52 4.77 -8.53 6.39
N ASN A 53 4.33 -7.95 7.51
CA ASN A 53 5.17 -7.52 8.63
C ASN A 53 6.48 -6.86 8.16
N ASN A 54 7.63 -7.45 8.51
CA ASN A 54 8.95 -6.88 8.27
C ASN A 54 9.31 -6.69 6.78
N ASP A 55 8.60 -7.32 5.85
CA ASP A 55 8.73 -7.06 4.41
C ASP A 55 7.99 -5.77 4.01
N ALA A 56 6.93 -5.39 4.71
CA ALA A 56 6.11 -4.21 4.41
C ALA A 56 6.73 -2.89 4.92
N THR A 57 8.02 -2.67 4.65
CA THR A 57 8.69 -1.37 4.87
C THR A 57 8.20 -0.32 3.88
N LYS A 58 8.30 0.97 4.22
CA LYS A 58 7.89 2.08 3.34
C LYS A 58 8.46 1.92 1.93
N ARG A 59 9.78 1.76 1.87
CA ARG A 59 10.53 1.65 0.61
C ARG A 59 10.11 0.40 -0.17
N ARG A 60 9.93 -0.74 0.51
CA ARG A 60 9.54 -1.98 -0.15
C ARG A 60 8.14 -1.90 -0.74
N ILE A 61 7.18 -1.27 -0.05
CA ILE A 61 5.84 -1.01 -0.56
C ILE A 61 5.92 -0.13 -1.82
N GLU A 62 6.68 0.97 -1.78
CA GLU A 62 6.87 1.88 -2.92
C GLU A 62 7.52 1.16 -4.12
N ASP A 63 8.62 0.42 -3.88
CA ASP A 63 9.34 -0.33 -4.90
C ASP A 63 8.46 -1.41 -5.56
N VAL A 64 7.72 -2.17 -4.76
CA VAL A 64 6.81 -3.22 -5.24
C VAL A 64 5.62 -2.62 -5.97
N PHE A 65 5.06 -1.50 -5.51
CA PHE A 65 4.00 -0.80 -6.25
C PHE A 65 4.47 -0.42 -7.65
N MET A 66 5.66 0.20 -7.76
CA MET A 66 6.22 0.60 -9.04
C MET A 66 6.53 -0.60 -9.93
N ALA A 67 7.16 -1.65 -9.39
CA ALA A 67 7.55 -2.83 -10.17
C ALA A 67 6.34 -3.69 -10.59
N HIS A 68 5.40 -3.93 -9.67
CA HIS A 68 4.26 -4.84 -9.87
C HIS A 68 3.14 -4.21 -10.69
N PHE A 69 2.94 -2.90 -10.57
CA PHE A 69 1.88 -2.19 -11.30
C PHE A 69 2.41 -1.31 -12.43
N VAL A 70 3.14 -0.25 -12.10
CA VAL A 70 3.47 0.82 -13.06
C VAL A 70 4.37 0.29 -14.19
N ASN A 71 5.42 -0.44 -13.83
CA ASN A 71 6.45 -0.92 -14.75
C ASN A 71 6.18 -2.33 -15.28
N ASN A 72 5.07 -2.96 -14.88
CA ASN A 72 4.75 -4.32 -15.27
C ASN A 72 4.20 -4.36 -16.71
N PRO A 73 4.90 -4.98 -17.68
CA PRO A 73 4.45 -5.01 -19.07
C PRO A 73 3.21 -5.86 -19.29
N ASP A 74 2.88 -6.77 -18.37
CA ASP A 74 1.75 -7.67 -18.50
C ASP A 74 0.41 -6.98 -18.24
N ILE A 75 0.40 -5.84 -17.53
CA ILE A 75 -0.82 -5.07 -17.24
C ILE A 75 -1.16 -4.18 -18.42
N GLN A 76 -2.35 -4.40 -18.96
CA GLN A 76 -2.93 -3.64 -20.06
C GLN A 76 -4.05 -2.72 -19.57
N ARG A 77 -4.36 -1.72 -20.39
CA ARG A 77 -5.45 -0.78 -20.08
C ARG A 77 -6.79 -1.54 -19.99
N GLY A 78 -7.48 -1.36 -18.87
CA GLY A 78 -8.75 -2.06 -18.58
C GLY A 78 -8.60 -3.28 -17.67
N ASP A 79 -7.39 -3.80 -17.44
CA ASP A 79 -7.14 -4.78 -16.38
C ASP A 79 -7.44 -4.15 -15.01
N ALA A 80 -7.96 -4.96 -14.09
CA ALA A 80 -8.28 -4.53 -12.73
C ALA A 80 -7.03 -4.55 -11.85
N MET A 81 -6.83 -3.48 -11.09
CA MET A 81 -5.70 -3.33 -10.16
C MET A 81 -6.24 -3.16 -8.75
N ILE A 82 -5.97 -4.14 -7.89
CA ILE A 82 -6.49 -4.21 -6.53
C ILE A 82 -5.35 -3.93 -5.56
N ILE A 83 -5.54 -2.96 -4.67
CA ILE A 83 -4.61 -2.65 -3.59
C ILE A 83 -5.36 -2.89 -2.28
N TYR A 84 -4.82 -3.80 -1.47
CA TYR A 84 -5.33 -4.09 -0.14
C TYR A 84 -4.27 -3.73 0.90
N PHE A 85 -4.65 -2.97 1.91
CA PHE A 85 -3.81 -2.64 3.05
C PHE A 85 -4.57 -2.89 4.35
N ALA A 86 -3.98 -3.70 5.24
CA ALA A 86 -4.42 -3.87 6.62
C ALA A 86 -3.28 -3.52 7.59
N GLY A 87 -3.55 -2.62 8.53
CA GLY A 87 -2.58 -2.15 9.52
C GLY A 87 -2.95 -0.76 10.06
N HIS A 88 -2.07 -0.14 10.83
CA HIS A 88 -2.30 1.20 11.37
C HIS A 88 -2.41 2.29 10.30
N GLY A 89 -3.38 3.18 10.50
CA GLY A 89 -3.37 4.56 10.02
C GLY A 89 -2.92 5.53 11.11
N SER A 90 -2.33 6.66 10.75
CA SER A 90 -1.93 7.70 11.71
C SER A 90 -2.01 9.09 11.10
N SER A 91 -1.71 10.11 11.92
CA SER A 91 -1.62 11.50 11.52
C SER A 91 -0.26 12.08 11.92
N VAL A 92 0.48 12.63 10.95
CA VAL A 92 1.75 13.31 11.20
C VAL A 92 1.59 14.83 11.05
N PRO A 93 2.35 15.65 11.79
CA PRO A 93 2.36 17.10 11.56
C PRO A 93 2.69 17.42 10.11
N ARG A 94 1.99 18.39 9.55
CA ARG A 94 2.23 18.83 8.17
C ARG A 94 3.68 19.36 8.04
N PRO A 95 4.44 18.91 7.03
CA PRO A 95 5.73 19.50 6.71
C PRO A 95 5.62 21.00 6.47
N ARG A 96 6.58 21.78 6.99
CA ARG A 96 6.53 23.26 6.95
C ARG A 96 6.56 23.83 5.54
N ASP A 97 7.19 23.11 4.62
CA ASP A 97 7.36 23.44 3.20
C ASP A 97 6.10 23.16 2.36
N TRP A 98 5.07 22.52 2.91
CA TRP A 98 3.82 22.23 2.21
C TRP A 98 2.84 23.42 2.17
N GLY A 99 3.25 24.60 2.65
CA GLY A 99 2.45 25.82 2.65
C GLY A 99 1.34 25.86 3.71
N GLU A 100 0.56 26.93 3.71
CA GLU A 100 -0.62 27.08 4.57
C GLU A 100 -1.78 26.25 4.01
N GLY A 101 -2.03 25.09 4.61
CA GLY A 101 -3.23 24.28 4.35
C GLY A 101 -4.28 24.42 5.47
N LYS A 102 -5.52 24.01 5.16
CA LYS A 102 -6.63 23.99 6.14
C LYS A 102 -6.39 23.07 7.35
N PHE A 103 -5.55 22.04 7.21
CA PHE A 103 -5.34 21.02 8.26
C PHE A 103 -3.89 20.98 8.74
N ALA A 104 -3.69 20.98 10.06
CA ALA A 104 -2.36 21.00 10.69
C ALA A 104 -1.60 19.66 10.59
N SER A 105 -2.30 18.58 10.23
CA SER A 105 -1.75 17.23 10.10
C SER A 105 -2.11 16.61 8.75
N VAL A 106 -1.40 15.52 8.43
CA VAL A 106 -1.51 14.74 7.20
C VAL A 106 -1.77 13.29 7.60
N GLN A 107 -2.75 12.64 6.98
CA GLN A 107 -3.04 11.23 7.23
C GLN A 107 -2.00 10.35 6.53
N VAL A 108 -1.57 9.30 7.21
CA VAL A 108 -0.56 8.35 6.70
C VAL A 108 -1.01 6.91 6.93
N LEU A 109 -0.67 6.04 5.99
CA LEU A 109 -0.61 4.60 6.23
C LEU A 109 0.74 4.28 6.88
N CYS A 110 0.73 3.45 7.91
CA CYS A 110 1.91 3.10 8.69
C CYS A 110 2.53 1.79 8.17
N PRO A 111 3.67 1.84 7.44
CA PRO A 111 4.45 0.64 7.14
C PRO A 111 5.11 0.05 8.40
N TYR A 112 5.69 -1.14 8.27
CA TYR A 112 6.40 -1.83 9.36
C TYR A 112 7.45 -0.96 10.05
N ASP A 113 8.19 -0.16 9.27
CA ASP A 113 9.24 0.73 9.74
C ASP A 113 8.75 2.15 10.06
N HIS A 114 7.43 2.38 10.15
CA HIS A 114 6.87 3.65 10.56
C HIS A 114 7.42 4.11 11.91
N ASP A 115 7.64 5.41 12.03
CA ASP A 115 8.18 6.07 13.23
C ASP A 115 9.60 5.60 13.64
N THR A 116 10.29 4.85 12.79
CA THR A 116 11.69 4.48 13.02
C THR A 116 12.67 5.45 12.37
N ARG A 117 13.95 5.37 12.76
CA ARG A 117 15.03 6.12 12.12
C ARG A 117 15.42 5.46 10.79
N GLY A 118 15.22 6.18 9.70
CA GLY A 118 15.69 5.84 8.36
C GLY A 118 16.87 6.71 7.90
N PRO A 119 17.38 6.49 6.68
CA PRO A 119 18.51 7.23 6.12
C PRO A 119 18.26 8.74 5.96
N GLU A 120 17.02 9.11 5.59
CA GLU A 120 16.61 10.50 5.34
C GLU A 120 15.93 11.16 6.56
N GLY A 121 16.01 10.50 7.73
CA GLY A 121 15.31 10.91 8.93
C GLY A 121 14.23 9.92 9.34
N ARG A 122 13.24 10.40 10.10
CA ARG A 122 12.16 9.55 10.64
C ARG A 122 11.22 9.10 9.52
N VAL A 123 10.88 7.82 9.48
CA VAL A 123 9.99 7.25 8.48
C VAL A 123 8.54 7.66 8.81
N ALA A 124 8.04 8.68 8.11
CA ALA A 124 6.69 9.21 8.33
C ALA A 124 5.55 8.30 7.85
N GLY A 125 5.84 7.27 7.04
CA GLY A 125 4.83 6.42 6.39
C GLY A 125 4.45 6.89 4.99
N ILE A 126 3.33 6.40 4.48
CA ILE A 126 2.79 6.75 3.15
C ILE A 126 1.66 7.74 3.35
N SER A 127 1.90 9.03 3.07
CA SER A 127 0.88 10.06 3.21
C SER A 127 -0.26 9.92 2.20
N ASP A 128 -1.44 10.45 2.52
CA ASP A 128 -2.56 10.59 1.60
C ASP A 128 -2.15 11.25 0.26
N ARG A 129 -1.29 12.27 0.29
CA ARG A 129 -0.73 12.94 -0.89
C ARG A 129 0.21 12.04 -1.67
N SER A 130 1.08 11.30 -0.99
CA SER A 130 1.98 10.32 -1.64
C SER A 130 1.18 9.20 -2.30
N LEU A 131 0.20 8.64 -1.58
CA LEU A 131 -0.70 7.61 -2.08
C LEU A 131 -1.48 8.13 -3.29
N ASN A 132 -2.06 9.33 -3.21
CA ASN A 132 -2.77 9.94 -4.34
C ASN A 132 -1.86 10.17 -5.56
N ALA A 133 -0.60 10.59 -5.35
CA ALA A 133 0.36 10.74 -6.44
C ALA A 133 0.72 9.39 -7.09
N MET A 134 0.91 8.34 -6.28
CA MET A 134 1.16 6.98 -6.77
C MET A 134 -0.03 6.45 -7.58
N LEU A 135 -1.26 6.64 -7.09
CA LEU A 135 -2.49 6.23 -7.77
C LEU A 135 -2.71 7.04 -9.06
N ALA A 136 -2.42 8.34 -9.05
CA ALA A 136 -2.53 9.19 -10.23
C ALA A 136 -1.55 8.76 -11.34
N GLU A 137 -0.31 8.43 -10.98
CA GLU A 137 0.66 7.89 -11.95
C GLU A 137 0.22 6.53 -12.48
N LEU A 138 -0.28 5.65 -11.61
CA LEU A 138 -0.82 4.36 -12.03
C LEU A 138 -2.01 4.53 -12.99
N CYS A 139 -2.93 5.43 -12.67
CA CYS A 139 -4.08 5.77 -13.51
C CYS A 139 -3.64 6.26 -14.90
N LYS A 140 -2.62 7.12 -14.94
CA LYS A 140 -2.07 7.66 -16.17
C LYS A 140 -1.43 6.57 -17.05
N VAL A 141 -0.67 5.65 -16.44
CA VAL A 141 0.11 4.64 -17.16
C VAL A 141 -0.74 3.41 -17.53
N LYS A 142 -1.60 2.93 -16.63
CA LYS A 142 -2.32 1.65 -16.75
C LYS A 142 -3.84 1.79 -16.86
N GLY A 143 -4.40 2.97 -16.62
CA GLY A 143 -5.84 3.20 -16.60
C GLY A 143 -6.42 3.23 -15.19
N ASP A 144 -7.70 3.57 -15.09
CA ASP A 144 -8.40 3.98 -13.87
C ASP A 144 -9.19 2.85 -13.18
N ASN A 145 -9.08 1.61 -13.64
CA ASN A 145 -9.71 0.44 -13.01
C ASN A 145 -8.94 -0.01 -11.75
N ILE A 146 -8.82 0.91 -10.79
CA ILE A 146 -8.06 0.74 -9.55
C ILE A 146 -9.05 0.65 -8.39
N THR A 147 -8.95 -0.41 -7.59
CA THR A 147 -9.69 -0.58 -6.34
C THR A 147 -8.72 -0.51 -5.17
N LEU A 148 -8.93 0.45 -4.26
CA LEU A 148 -8.17 0.59 -3.03
C LEU A 148 -9.05 0.19 -1.84
N ILE A 149 -8.60 -0.79 -1.06
CA ILE A 149 -9.25 -1.27 0.15
C ILE A 149 -8.29 -0.99 1.32
N LEU A 150 -8.77 -0.19 2.27
CA LEU A 150 -8.02 0.20 3.47
C LEU A 150 -8.75 -0.33 4.70
N ASP A 151 -8.08 -1.20 5.45
CA ASP A 151 -8.52 -1.73 6.74
C ASP A 151 -7.58 -1.20 7.82
N CYS A 152 -7.88 0.01 8.30
CA CYS A 152 -7.01 0.80 9.17
C CYS A 152 -7.75 1.74 10.14
#